data_AF-A0A1Q7S3R6-F1
#
_entry.id   AF-A0A1Q7S3R6-F1
#
_cell.length_a   1.000
_cell.length_b   1.000
_cell.length_c   1.000
_cell.angle_alpha   90.00
_cell.angle_beta   90.00
_cell.angle_gamma   90.00
#
_symmetry.space_group_name_H-M   'P 1'
#
loop_
_entity.id
_entity.type
_entity.pdbx_description
1 polymer ?
#
loop_
_entity_poly.entity_id
_entity_poly.type
_entity_poly.pdbx_seq_one_letter_code
_entity_poly.pdbx_strand_id
1 'polypeptide(L)'
;MKQIRRLLKIFALFSFLFFGSCESYVPTGSAGAARFAQAPTDRPGLGTKWGETRRSRVGYASFRRADSTHPVATAAIYYNDAAGIRAMAGAVTWQRHWPLLPAATENLISVGLKDQSGRFLPGLIVDDRWFVVGEEGRRYSIVVRNKTDLRLEIVLSVDGLDVLDGGKASVRKPGHVMAPKSQLKVEGFRQSTEAVAAFRFGPVRESYAAEKYRNTQNVGVVGVAVFNEFGTNPWTGEEVRKRLNANPFPGRFATPP
;
A
#
# COMPACT_ATOMS: atom_id res chain seq x y z
N MET A 1 -39.58 -109.18 -4.36
CA MET A 1 -40.13 -108.76 -5.68
C MET A 1 -39.27 -107.60 -6.18
N LYS A 2 -38.19 -107.87 -6.93
CA LYS A 2 -38.08 -107.94 -8.40
C LYS A 2 -38.40 -106.61 -9.11
N GLN A 3 -37.35 -105.95 -9.63
CA GLN A 3 -37.14 -105.30 -10.96
C GLN A 3 -36.00 -104.25 -10.76
N ILE A 4 -34.73 -104.39 -11.19
CA ILE A 4 -34.16 -104.55 -12.57
C ILE A 4 -34.58 -103.33 -13.43
N ARG A 5 -33.73 -102.43 -13.99
CA ARG A 5 -32.44 -102.54 -14.73
C ARG A 5 -31.82 -101.13 -14.95
N ARG A 6 -30.47 -101.05 -14.91
CA ARG A 6 -29.50 -100.32 -15.79
C ARG A 6 -29.72 -98.80 -16.06
N LEU A 7 -28.70 -97.93 -16.12
CA LEU A 7 -27.44 -98.03 -16.87
C LEU A 7 -26.47 -96.90 -16.42
N LEU A 8 -25.18 -97.25 -16.42
CA LEU A 8 -23.99 -96.44 -16.18
C LEU A 8 -23.77 -95.36 -17.26
N LYS A 9 -23.52 -94.10 -16.89
CA LYS A 9 -22.71 -93.14 -17.66
C LYS A 9 -21.96 -92.20 -16.71
N ILE A 10 -20.64 -92.43 -16.63
CA ILE A 10 -19.67 -91.55 -15.98
C ILE A 10 -19.46 -90.36 -16.91
N PHE A 11 -19.72 -89.14 -16.44
CA PHE A 11 -19.24 -87.90 -17.03
C PHE A 11 -18.50 -87.14 -15.95
N ALA A 12 -17.17 -87.14 -16.05
CA ALA A 12 -16.32 -86.23 -15.31
C ALA A 12 -16.44 -84.85 -15.96
N LEU A 13 -16.80 -83.82 -15.19
CA LEU A 13 -16.50 -82.46 -15.58
C LEU A 13 -16.30 -81.58 -14.34
N PHE A 14 -15.10 -81.01 -14.29
CA PHE A 14 -14.60 -79.97 -13.40
C PHE A 14 -15.69 -79.01 -12.90
N SER A 15 -15.82 -78.86 -11.58
CA SER A 15 -16.44 -77.67 -10.99
C SER A 15 -15.48 -77.05 -9.98
N PHE A 16 -15.05 -75.86 -10.36
CA PHE A 16 -14.20 -74.93 -9.66
C PHE A 16 -14.82 -74.54 -8.32
N LEU A 17 -14.06 -74.68 -7.23
CA LEU A 17 -14.36 -74.08 -5.93
C LEU A 17 -14.25 -72.55 -6.07
N PHE A 18 -15.39 -71.86 -6.19
CA PHE A 18 -15.46 -70.41 -6.01
C PHE A 18 -15.33 -70.10 -4.51
N PHE A 19 -14.15 -69.64 -4.10
CA PHE A 19 -14.02 -68.89 -2.85
C PHE A 19 -14.74 -67.56 -3.04
N GLY A 20 -15.88 -67.40 -2.36
CA GLY A 20 -16.57 -66.12 -2.26
C GLY A 20 -15.76 -65.16 -1.39
N SER A 21 -14.97 -64.30 -2.04
CA SER A 21 -14.42 -63.10 -1.41
C SER A 21 -15.55 -62.12 -1.15
N CYS A 22 -15.84 -61.82 0.11
CA CYS A 22 -16.52 -60.58 0.48
C CYS A 22 -15.54 -59.42 0.23
N GLU A 23 -15.49 -58.97 -1.01
CA GLU A 23 -14.82 -57.75 -1.40
C GLU A 23 -15.74 -56.59 -1.02
N SER A 24 -15.44 -55.94 0.10
CA SER A 24 -16.06 -54.67 0.47
C SER A 24 -15.81 -53.67 -0.65
N TYR A 25 -16.86 -53.42 -1.44
CA TYR A 25 -16.90 -52.37 -2.44
C TYR A 25 -16.78 -51.03 -1.71
N VAL A 26 -15.56 -50.53 -1.55
CA VAL A 26 -15.36 -49.11 -1.24
C VAL A 26 -15.78 -48.40 -2.51
N PRO A 27 -16.89 -47.62 -2.50
CA PRO A 27 -17.17 -46.79 -3.65
C PRO A 27 -15.99 -45.83 -3.75
N THR A 28 -15.20 -45.96 -4.81
CA THR A 28 -14.35 -44.86 -5.29
C THR A 28 -15.29 -43.78 -5.81
N GLY A 29 -16.01 -43.15 -4.89
CA GLY A 29 -16.51 -41.82 -5.09
C GLY A 29 -15.28 -41.00 -5.41
N SER A 30 -15.23 -40.52 -6.65
CA SER A 30 -14.39 -39.42 -7.09
C SER A 30 -14.09 -38.55 -5.88
N ALA A 31 -12.85 -38.63 -5.39
CA ALA A 31 -12.35 -37.66 -4.45
C ALA A 31 -12.52 -36.35 -5.18
N GLY A 32 -13.61 -35.63 -4.87
CA GLY A 32 -13.87 -34.32 -5.41
C GLY A 32 -12.64 -33.53 -5.06
N ALA A 33 -11.74 -33.38 -6.04
CA ALA A 33 -10.50 -32.65 -5.89
C ALA A 33 -10.92 -31.37 -5.19
N ALA A 34 -10.40 -31.16 -3.97
CA ALA A 34 -10.64 -29.93 -3.25
C ALA A 34 -10.38 -28.83 -4.28
N ARG A 35 -11.45 -28.17 -4.74
CA ARG A 35 -11.34 -27.14 -5.74
C ARG A 35 -10.59 -26.05 -5.01
N PHE A 36 -9.27 -26.04 -5.13
CA PHE A 36 -8.45 -24.91 -4.75
C PHE A 36 -9.15 -23.72 -5.39
N ALA A 37 -9.65 -22.81 -4.56
CA ALA A 37 -10.31 -21.62 -5.05
C ALA A 37 -9.42 -21.04 -6.14
N GLN A 38 -9.98 -20.88 -7.34
CA GLN A 38 -9.24 -20.38 -8.48
C GLN A 38 -8.56 -19.08 -8.03
N ALA A 39 -7.24 -18.99 -8.18
CA ALA A 39 -6.50 -17.81 -7.75
C ALA A 39 -7.22 -16.58 -8.34
N PRO A 40 -7.50 -15.53 -7.55
CA PRO A 40 -8.18 -14.35 -8.06
C PRO A 40 -7.49 -13.90 -9.35
N THR A 41 -8.25 -13.74 -10.42
CA THR A 41 -7.71 -13.26 -11.71
C THR A 41 -7.11 -11.86 -11.58
N ASP A 42 -7.55 -11.12 -10.56
CA ASP A 42 -7.11 -9.78 -10.22
C ASP A 42 -6.06 -9.80 -9.11
N ARG A 43 -5.02 -9.00 -9.26
CA ARG A 43 -4.05 -8.75 -8.19
C ARG A 43 -4.80 -8.15 -6.97
N PRO A 44 -4.79 -8.82 -5.80
CA PRO A 44 -5.53 -8.36 -4.63
C PRO A 44 -4.93 -7.06 -4.06
N GLY A 45 -5.78 -6.30 -3.37
CA GLY A 45 -5.43 -5.07 -2.66
C GLY A 45 -5.92 -3.79 -3.32
N LEU A 46 -5.48 -2.66 -2.76
CA LEU A 46 -5.89 -1.33 -3.19
C LEU A 46 -4.85 -0.61 -4.05
N GLY A 47 -5.35 0.13 -5.03
CA GLY A 47 -4.68 1.22 -5.71
C GLY A 47 -5.50 2.51 -5.64
N THR A 48 -5.08 3.51 -6.41
CA THR A 48 -5.73 4.82 -6.50
C THR A 48 -6.45 4.98 -7.82
N LYS A 49 -7.76 5.22 -7.73
CA LYS A 49 -8.64 5.56 -8.84
C LYS A 49 -8.68 7.06 -9.07
N TRP A 50 -8.96 7.43 -10.31
CA TRP A 50 -9.34 8.78 -10.70
C TRP A 50 -10.76 9.08 -10.21
N GLY A 51 -10.90 9.98 -9.23
CA GLY A 51 -12.19 10.38 -8.66
C GLY A 51 -12.82 11.59 -9.34
N GLU A 52 -13.78 12.19 -8.66
CA GLU A 52 -14.47 13.40 -9.13
C GLU A 52 -13.55 14.63 -9.13
N THR A 53 -13.87 15.59 -10.00
CA THR A 53 -13.21 16.90 -10.03
C THR A 53 -13.50 17.68 -8.75
N ARG A 54 -12.46 18.22 -8.11
CA ARG A 54 -12.55 19.10 -6.95
C ARG A 54 -11.74 20.37 -7.15
N ARG A 55 -12.28 21.49 -6.66
CA ARG A 55 -11.59 22.77 -6.63
C ARG A 55 -10.41 22.68 -5.65
N SER A 56 -9.21 22.94 -6.16
CA SER A 56 -7.96 23.00 -5.41
C SER A 56 -7.04 23.99 -6.12
N ARG A 57 -6.66 25.09 -5.48
CA ARG A 57 -5.89 26.16 -6.14
C ARG A 57 -4.42 26.06 -5.78
N VAL A 58 -3.56 26.18 -6.81
CA VAL A 58 -2.11 26.36 -6.63
C VAL A 58 -1.66 27.54 -7.48
N GLY A 59 -0.56 28.16 -7.06
CA GLY A 59 0.16 29.16 -7.85
C GLY A 59 1.53 28.63 -8.28
N TYR A 60 2.21 29.40 -9.12
CA TYR A 60 3.61 29.16 -9.45
C TYR A 60 4.51 29.84 -8.43
N ALA A 61 5.63 29.20 -8.11
CA ALA A 61 6.68 29.77 -7.28
C ALA A 61 8.04 29.43 -7.90
N SER A 62 8.98 30.38 -7.88
CA SER A 62 10.36 30.13 -8.26
C SER A 62 11.06 29.33 -7.16
N PHE A 63 11.72 28.25 -7.53
CA PHE A 63 12.52 27.44 -6.60
C PHE A 63 13.65 26.80 -7.38
N ARG A 64 14.89 26.98 -6.92
CA ARG A 64 16.06 26.31 -7.50
C ARG A 64 16.58 25.32 -6.49
N ARG A 65 16.59 24.03 -6.82
CA ARG A 65 17.11 22.99 -5.92
C ARG A 65 18.60 23.18 -5.66
N ALA A 66 19.04 22.85 -4.45
CA ALA A 66 20.46 22.75 -4.14
C ALA A 66 21.14 21.63 -4.93
N ASP A 67 20.50 20.46 -5.03
CA ASP A 67 20.85 19.36 -5.94
C ASP A 67 19.60 18.97 -6.73
N SER A 68 19.68 18.96 -8.07
CA SER A 68 18.53 18.69 -8.93
C SER A 68 18.13 17.21 -9.02
N THR A 69 19.02 16.32 -8.60
CA THR A 69 18.92 14.86 -8.79
C THR A 69 18.87 14.06 -7.48
N HIS A 70 19.44 14.59 -6.40
CA HIS A 70 19.48 13.93 -5.09
C HIS A 70 18.60 14.67 -4.08
N PRO A 71 17.42 14.11 -3.72
CA PRO A 71 16.62 14.65 -2.64
C PRO A 71 17.39 14.65 -1.32
N VAL A 72 17.19 15.65 -0.47
CA VAL A 72 17.76 15.66 0.89
C VAL A 72 17.10 14.65 1.81
N ALA A 73 15.89 14.20 1.46
CA ALA A 73 15.16 13.16 2.16
C ALA A 73 14.12 12.52 1.23
N THR A 74 13.81 11.25 1.49
CA THR A 74 12.71 10.53 0.84
C THR A 74 11.84 9.84 1.90
N ALA A 75 10.59 9.59 1.56
CA ALA A 75 9.67 8.77 2.34
C ALA A 75 8.73 8.01 1.42
N ALA A 76 8.21 6.89 1.93
CA ALA A 76 7.16 6.13 1.28
C ALA A 76 6.06 5.82 2.29
N ILE A 77 4.82 5.90 1.82
CA ILE A 77 3.64 5.41 2.53
C ILE A 77 3.08 4.26 1.70
N TYR A 78 2.99 3.09 2.29
CA TYR A 78 2.35 1.95 1.68
C TYR A 78 0.89 1.94 2.12
N TYR A 79 -0.05 1.67 1.22
CA TYR A 79 -1.45 1.57 1.58
C TYR A 79 -2.08 0.34 0.97
N ASN A 80 -3.03 -0.25 1.69
CA ASN A 80 -3.80 -1.40 1.23
C ASN A 80 -5.11 -1.51 2.00
N ASP A 81 -5.99 -2.46 1.64
CA ASP A 81 -7.14 -2.80 2.47
C ASP A 81 -6.71 -3.59 3.72
N ALA A 82 -7.64 -3.75 4.67
CA ALA A 82 -7.34 -4.44 5.93
C ALA A 82 -6.91 -5.90 5.74
N ALA A 83 -7.38 -6.59 4.70
CA ALA A 83 -6.99 -7.98 4.43
C ALA A 83 -5.58 -8.05 3.83
N GLY A 84 -5.26 -7.16 2.89
CA GLY A 84 -3.94 -7.02 2.29
C GLY A 84 -2.90 -6.61 3.33
N ILE A 85 -3.22 -5.69 4.23
CA ILE A 85 -2.31 -5.37 5.34
C ILE A 85 -2.12 -6.57 6.27
N ARG A 86 -3.18 -7.30 6.67
CA ARG A 86 -3.02 -8.53 7.48
C ARG A 86 -2.14 -9.57 6.79
N ALA A 87 -2.28 -9.72 5.48
CA ALA A 87 -1.45 -10.63 4.69
C ALA A 87 0.02 -10.19 4.62
N MET A 88 0.29 -8.87 4.61
CA MET A 88 1.66 -8.33 4.58
C MET A 88 2.34 -8.24 5.95
N ALA A 89 1.56 -7.97 7.00
CA ALA A 89 2.05 -7.62 8.33
C ALA A 89 1.87 -8.71 9.40
N GLY A 90 1.03 -9.72 9.14
CA GLY A 90 0.57 -10.65 10.16
C GLY A 90 -0.45 -10.02 11.12
N ALA A 91 -0.48 -10.50 12.38
CA ALA A 91 -1.33 -9.95 13.43
C ALA A 91 -0.62 -8.77 14.11
N VAL A 92 -1.08 -7.54 13.85
CA VAL A 92 -0.48 -6.33 14.43
C VAL A 92 -1.55 -5.40 14.99
N THR A 93 -1.22 -4.72 16.08
CA THR A 93 -2.07 -3.71 16.72
C THR A 93 -2.06 -2.41 15.91
N TRP A 94 -3.23 -1.97 15.45
CA TRP A 94 -3.37 -0.74 14.68
C TRP A 94 -3.06 0.50 15.53
N GLN A 95 -2.33 1.46 14.97
CA GLN A 95 -2.05 2.74 15.61
C GLN A 95 -2.61 3.90 14.78
N ARG A 96 -3.40 4.78 15.41
CA ARG A 96 -3.93 6.00 14.78
C ARG A 96 -3.01 7.19 15.05
N HIS A 97 -1.77 7.11 14.61
CA HIS A 97 -0.77 8.18 14.77
C HIS A 97 -0.02 8.46 13.46
N TRP A 98 0.78 9.52 13.46
CA TRP A 98 1.65 9.87 12.34
C TRP A 98 2.70 8.78 12.11
N PRO A 99 3.12 8.47 10.86
CA PRO A 99 4.26 7.59 10.62
C PRO A 99 5.48 8.06 11.39
N LEU A 100 6.22 7.13 11.97
CA LEU A 100 7.64 7.35 12.23
C LEU A 100 8.34 7.26 10.87
N LEU A 101 8.81 8.40 10.38
CA LEU A 101 9.62 8.46 9.16
C LEU A 101 11.09 8.18 9.55
N PRO A 102 11.95 7.78 8.60
CA PRO A 102 13.38 7.80 8.85
C PRO A 102 13.81 9.15 9.41
N ALA A 103 14.69 9.17 10.43
CA ALA A 103 15.00 10.39 11.17
C ALA A 103 15.34 11.57 10.25
N ALA A 104 16.13 11.35 9.19
CA ALA A 104 16.45 12.40 8.21
C ALA A 104 15.19 13.09 7.64
N THR A 105 14.13 12.34 7.34
CA THR A 105 12.89 12.85 6.78
C THR A 105 11.95 13.38 7.87
N GLU A 106 11.85 12.68 9.00
CA GLU A 106 11.00 13.08 10.13
C GLU A 106 11.34 14.49 10.63
N ASN A 107 12.60 14.88 10.54
CA ASN A 107 13.07 16.18 10.97
C ASN A 107 12.70 17.31 10.02
N LEU A 108 12.54 17.02 8.74
CA LEU A 108 12.22 18.03 7.72
C LEU A 108 10.71 18.17 7.55
N ILE A 109 10.01 17.05 7.50
CA ILE A 109 8.57 17.01 7.25
C ILE A 109 7.87 15.98 8.12
N SER A 110 6.56 16.13 8.22
CA SER A 110 5.66 15.02 8.54
C SER A 110 4.78 14.77 7.32
N VAL A 111 4.62 13.52 6.85
CA VAL A 111 3.65 13.15 5.80
C VAL A 111 2.62 12.11 6.29
N GLY A 112 1.34 12.25 5.93
CA GLY A 112 0.27 11.34 6.36
C GLY A 112 -0.92 11.31 5.41
N LEU A 113 -1.78 10.29 5.52
CA LEU A 113 -3.02 10.19 4.74
C LEU A 113 -4.24 10.49 5.63
N LYS A 114 -5.16 11.33 5.13
CA LYS A 114 -6.40 11.67 5.81
C LYS A 114 -7.63 11.22 5.02
N ASP A 115 -8.66 10.78 5.71
CA ASP A 115 -9.99 10.47 5.15
C ASP A 115 -10.76 11.75 4.74
N GLN A 116 -11.94 11.59 4.14
CA GLN A 116 -12.78 12.73 3.76
C GLN A 116 -13.30 13.58 4.94
N SER A 117 -13.26 13.05 6.17
CA SER A 117 -13.62 13.79 7.39
C SER A 117 -12.44 14.57 7.99
N GLY A 118 -11.24 14.46 7.40
CA GLY A 118 -10.03 15.14 7.85
C GLY A 118 -9.32 14.43 9.01
N ARG A 119 -9.72 13.20 9.33
CA ARG A 119 -9.03 12.35 10.30
C ARG A 119 -7.92 11.57 9.61
N PHE A 120 -6.82 11.32 10.33
CA PHE A 120 -5.78 10.43 9.82
C PHE A 120 -6.32 9.01 9.67
N LEU A 121 -6.01 8.40 8.53
CA LEU A 121 -6.29 6.99 8.32
C LEU A 121 -5.46 6.16 9.31
N PRO A 122 -6.01 5.04 9.82
CA PRO A 122 -5.27 4.15 10.69
C PRO A 122 -4.09 3.55 9.93
N GLY A 123 -2.97 3.40 10.61
CA GLY A 123 -1.81 2.75 10.06
C GLY A 123 -1.10 1.87 11.07
N LEU A 124 -0.01 1.28 10.63
CA LEU A 124 0.92 0.54 11.45
C LEU A 124 2.31 0.66 10.84
N ILE A 125 3.31 0.38 11.65
CA ILE A 125 4.68 0.22 11.17
C ILE A 125 4.95 -1.28 11.11
N VAL A 126 5.41 -1.75 9.95
CA VAL A 126 5.92 -3.11 9.76
C VAL A 126 7.35 -2.95 9.30
N ASP A 127 8.29 -3.50 10.08
CA ASP A 127 9.71 -3.20 9.97
C ASP A 127 9.95 -1.68 10.03
N ASP A 128 10.43 -1.07 8.94
CA ASP A 128 10.67 0.37 8.79
C ASP A 128 9.70 1.02 7.78
N ARG A 129 8.59 0.35 7.45
CA ARG A 129 7.61 0.83 6.47
C ARG A 129 6.32 1.20 7.16
N TRP A 130 5.80 2.36 6.83
CA TRP A 130 4.47 2.77 7.28
C TRP A 130 3.40 2.29 6.31
N PHE A 131 2.47 1.50 6.84
CA PHE A 131 1.33 0.97 6.15
C PHE A 131 0.05 1.68 6.60
N VAL A 132 -0.78 2.09 5.66
CA VAL A 132 -2.07 2.74 5.88
C VAL A 132 -3.19 1.85 5.39
N VAL A 133 -4.26 1.75 6.18
CA VAL A 133 -5.47 1.02 5.77
C VAL A 133 -6.41 1.97 5.05
N GLY A 134 -6.71 1.62 3.80
CA GLY A 134 -7.77 2.21 3.02
C GLY A 134 -9.04 1.35 3.02
N GLU A 135 -10.15 1.98 2.64
CA GLU A 135 -11.39 1.30 2.30
C GLU A 135 -11.71 1.62 0.84
N GLU A 136 -12.04 0.60 0.06
CA GLU A 136 -12.40 0.76 -1.35
C GLU A 136 -13.49 1.83 -1.54
N GLY A 137 -13.32 2.65 -2.58
CA GLY A 137 -14.24 3.74 -2.93
C GLY A 137 -14.11 4.98 -2.05
N ARG A 138 -13.48 4.91 -0.87
CA ARG A 138 -13.29 6.08 0.00
C ARG A 138 -12.27 7.05 -0.58
N ARG A 139 -12.48 8.33 -0.30
CA ARG A 139 -11.53 9.39 -0.64
C ARG A 139 -10.47 9.50 0.43
N TYR A 140 -9.29 9.91 0.00
CA TYR A 140 -8.24 10.32 0.92
C TYR A 140 -7.48 11.52 0.38
N SER A 141 -6.65 12.12 1.23
CA SER A 141 -5.73 13.19 0.86
C SER A 141 -4.38 12.95 1.50
N ILE A 142 -3.32 13.38 0.82
CA ILE A 142 -1.97 13.39 1.36
C ILE A 142 -1.77 14.73 2.06
N VAL A 143 -1.32 14.71 3.31
CA VAL A 143 -0.96 15.90 4.08
C VAL A 143 0.52 15.87 4.36
N VAL A 144 1.22 16.93 3.95
CA VAL A 144 2.63 17.16 4.24
C VAL A 144 2.72 18.42 5.10
N ARG A 145 3.49 18.38 6.18
CA ARG A 145 3.82 19.57 6.99
C ARG A 145 5.31 19.79 6.93
N ASN A 146 5.72 21.00 6.57
CA ASN A 146 7.10 21.45 6.68
C ASN A 146 7.39 21.76 8.15
N LYS A 147 8.40 21.10 8.74
CA LYS A 147 8.83 21.34 10.13
C LYS A 147 9.98 22.34 10.21
N THR A 148 10.60 22.68 9.09
CA THR A 148 11.77 23.56 9.02
C THR A 148 11.38 25.03 8.91
N ASP A 149 12.38 25.88 9.12
CA ASP A 149 12.33 27.32 8.85
C ASP A 149 12.75 27.66 7.40
N LEU A 150 12.88 26.64 6.55
CA LEU A 150 13.30 26.76 5.15
C LEU A 150 12.13 26.49 4.20
N ARG A 151 12.22 27.00 2.97
CA ARG A 151 11.36 26.56 1.88
C ARG A 151 11.81 25.18 1.42
N LEU A 152 10.84 24.30 1.18
CA LEU A 152 11.08 22.96 0.68
C LEU A 152 10.28 22.74 -0.60
N GLU A 153 10.85 21.99 -1.54
CA GLU A 153 10.09 21.44 -2.66
C GLU A 153 9.79 19.97 -2.40
N ILE A 154 8.52 19.60 -2.54
CA ILE A 154 8.01 18.25 -2.30
C ILE A 154 7.51 17.66 -3.62
N VAL A 155 8.26 16.70 -4.15
CA VAL A 155 7.84 15.88 -5.28
C VAL A 155 7.04 14.69 -4.74
N LEU A 156 5.79 14.56 -5.19
CA LEU A 156 4.86 13.54 -4.72
C LEU A 156 4.45 12.61 -5.86
N SER A 157 4.37 11.33 -5.54
CA SER A 157 3.81 10.33 -6.45
C SER A 157 2.80 9.44 -5.75
N VAL A 158 1.86 8.91 -6.53
CA VAL A 158 0.88 7.91 -6.11
C VAL A 158 0.83 6.83 -7.18
N ASP A 159 1.00 5.57 -6.79
CA ASP A 159 1.01 4.41 -7.70
C ASP A 159 2.05 4.50 -8.81
N GLY A 160 3.16 5.20 -8.55
CA GLY A 160 4.21 5.48 -9.53
C GLY A 160 3.87 6.59 -10.52
N LEU A 161 2.75 7.30 -10.32
CA LEU A 161 2.37 8.48 -11.11
C LEU A 161 2.61 9.77 -10.34
N ASP A 162 3.11 10.78 -11.05
CA ASP A 162 3.31 12.12 -10.53
C ASP A 162 1.96 12.81 -10.26
N VAL A 163 1.81 13.43 -9.10
CA VAL A 163 0.53 14.05 -8.73
C VAL A 163 0.20 15.33 -9.51
N LEU A 164 1.20 15.99 -10.11
CA LEU A 164 1.05 17.26 -10.84
C LEU A 164 0.65 17.09 -12.30
N ASP A 165 0.93 15.94 -12.93
CA ASP A 165 0.58 15.72 -14.34
C ASP A 165 0.01 14.31 -14.64
N GLY A 166 0.00 13.41 -13.64
CA GLY A 166 -0.46 12.04 -13.81
C GLY A 166 0.39 11.20 -14.78
N GLY A 167 1.60 11.67 -15.11
CA GLY A 167 2.62 10.97 -15.86
C GLY A 167 3.49 10.06 -14.98
N LYS A 168 4.44 9.33 -15.56
CA LYS A 168 5.39 8.53 -14.77
C LYS A 168 6.15 9.42 -13.77
N ALA A 169 6.23 8.98 -12.52
CA ALA A 169 6.94 9.68 -11.47
C ALA A 169 8.45 9.70 -11.72
N SER A 170 9.09 10.80 -11.37
CA SER A 170 10.54 10.96 -11.38
C SER A 170 10.93 12.07 -10.41
N VAL A 171 11.98 11.86 -9.62
CA VAL A 171 12.49 12.88 -8.70
C VAL A 171 12.96 14.14 -9.43
N ARG A 172 13.25 14.07 -10.73
CA ARG A 172 13.68 15.22 -11.56
C ARG A 172 12.53 16.15 -11.96
N LYS A 173 11.28 15.71 -11.82
CA LYS A 173 10.10 16.51 -12.13
C LYS A 173 9.86 17.56 -11.04
N PRO A 174 9.25 18.71 -11.37
CA PRO A 174 8.93 19.73 -10.38
C PRO A 174 7.94 19.21 -9.34
N GLY A 175 7.99 19.78 -8.15
CA GLY A 175 7.11 19.46 -7.02
C GLY A 175 6.36 20.67 -6.49
N HIS A 176 5.68 20.47 -5.36
CA HIS A 176 5.03 21.55 -4.63
C HIS A 176 6.04 22.29 -3.78
N VAL A 177 6.10 23.61 -3.92
CA VAL A 177 6.90 24.47 -3.04
C VAL A 177 6.11 24.77 -1.77
N MET A 178 6.69 24.46 -0.62
CA MET A 178 6.14 24.71 0.70
C MET A 178 6.91 25.83 1.40
N ALA A 179 6.17 26.79 1.96
CA ALA A 179 6.73 27.80 2.84
C ALA A 179 7.21 27.18 4.17
N PRO A 180 8.11 27.85 4.91
CA PRO A 180 8.48 27.47 6.27
C PRO A 180 7.25 27.19 7.14
N LYS A 181 7.30 26.14 7.98
CA LYS A 181 6.23 25.74 8.93
C LYS A 181 4.83 25.49 8.35
N SER A 182 4.67 25.54 7.02
CA SER A 182 3.37 25.41 6.35
C SER A 182 2.89 23.96 6.22
N GLN A 183 1.61 23.80 5.85
CA GLN A 183 1.01 22.51 5.55
C GLN A 183 0.47 22.50 4.11
N LEU A 184 0.80 21.44 3.37
CA LEU A 184 0.29 21.14 2.04
C LEU A 184 -0.73 20.01 2.16
N LYS A 185 -1.88 20.16 1.50
CA LYS A 185 -2.87 19.10 1.32
C LYS A 185 -3.03 18.81 -0.17
N VAL A 186 -2.73 17.59 -0.60
CA VAL A 186 -2.93 17.13 -1.98
C VAL A 186 -4.11 16.16 -2.01
N GLU A 187 -5.19 16.59 -2.66
CA GLU A 187 -6.47 15.89 -2.66
C GLU A 187 -6.69 15.00 -3.90
N GLY A 188 -5.80 15.08 -4.89
CA GLY A 188 -6.00 14.43 -6.17
C GLY A 188 -4.86 14.66 -7.18
N PHE A 189 -4.97 14.01 -8.34
CA PHE A 189 -4.14 14.29 -9.50
C PHE A 189 -4.55 15.62 -10.12
N ARG A 190 -3.60 16.48 -10.43
CA ARG A 190 -3.85 17.81 -11.01
C ARG A 190 -4.51 17.70 -12.39
N GLN A 191 -5.53 18.53 -12.62
CA GLN A 191 -6.17 18.69 -13.94
C GLN A 191 -5.90 20.08 -14.55
N SER A 192 -5.74 21.11 -13.71
CA SER A 192 -5.44 22.50 -14.08
C SER A 192 -4.76 23.20 -12.91
N THR A 193 -4.63 24.53 -12.86
CA THR A 193 -4.20 25.25 -11.63
C THR A 193 -5.31 25.42 -10.60
N GLU A 194 -6.57 25.16 -10.97
CA GLU A 194 -7.76 25.32 -10.12
C GLU A 194 -8.48 24.02 -9.72
N ALA A 195 -8.26 22.92 -10.45
CA ALA A 195 -8.89 21.64 -10.19
C ALA A 195 -7.93 20.44 -10.08
N VAL A 196 -8.36 19.44 -9.32
CA VAL A 196 -7.77 18.10 -9.21
C VAL A 196 -8.84 17.03 -9.39
N ALA A 197 -8.48 15.86 -9.90
CA ALA A 197 -9.27 14.65 -9.81
C ALA A 197 -8.99 13.93 -8.50
N ALA A 198 -9.99 13.82 -7.63
CA ALA A 198 -9.81 13.37 -6.26
C ALA A 198 -9.20 11.96 -6.17
N PHE A 199 -8.32 11.72 -5.21
CA PHE A 199 -7.85 10.36 -4.93
C PHE A 199 -8.95 9.51 -4.29
N ARG A 200 -9.14 8.30 -4.81
CA ARG A 200 -10.01 7.29 -4.22
C ARG A 200 -9.29 5.95 -4.17
N PHE A 201 -9.44 5.22 -3.07
CA PHE A 201 -9.02 3.83 -3.05
C PHE A 201 -9.90 3.00 -4.00
N GLY A 202 -9.31 2.02 -4.66
CA GLY A 202 -10.01 1.11 -5.55
C GLY A 202 -9.23 -0.17 -5.82
N PRO A 203 -9.82 -1.16 -6.49
CA PRO A 203 -9.11 -2.38 -6.86
C PRO A 203 -7.89 -2.07 -7.74
N VAL A 204 -6.81 -2.83 -7.61
CA VAL A 204 -5.56 -2.61 -8.39
C VAL A 204 -5.83 -2.50 -9.90
N ARG A 205 -6.72 -3.33 -10.46
CA ARG A 205 -7.07 -3.32 -11.89
C ARG A 205 -7.74 -2.02 -12.36
N GLU A 206 -8.40 -1.31 -11.45
CA GLU A 206 -9.09 -0.04 -11.72
C GLU A 206 -8.21 1.16 -11.33
N SER A 207 -6.99 0.93 -10.83
CA SER A 207 -6.07 2.02 -10.50
C SER A 207 -5.72 2.82 -11.74
N TYR A 208 -5.52 4.13 -11.57
CA TYR A 208 -5.20 5.01 -12.68
C TYR A 208 -3.90 4.61 -13.40
N ALA A 209 -2.93 4.06 -12.67
CA ALA A 209 -1.71 3.50 -13.24
C ALA A 209 -1.97 2.27 -14.13
N ALA A 210 -2.87 1.37 -13.73
CA ALA A 210 -3.28 0.21 -14.53
C ALA A 210 -4.07 0.64 -15.78
N GLU A 211 -5.03 1.54 -15.61
CA GLU A 211 -5.89 2.00 -16.70
C GLU A 211 -5.15 2.86 -17.73
N LYS A 212 -4.19 3.69 -17.29
CA LYS A 212 -3.45 4.59 -18.19
C LYS A 212 -2.19 3.97 -18.78
N TYR A 213 -1.46 3.18 -17.99
CA TYR A 213 -0.11 2.69 -18.39
C TYR A 213 0.04 1.18 -18.35
N ARG A 214 -1.01 0.42 -17.99
CA ARG A 214 -0.96 -1.05 -17.81
C ARG A 214 0.19 -1.49 -16.90
N ASN A 215 0.58 -0.62 -15.95
CA ASN A 215 1.66 -0.88 -15.00
C ASN A 215 1.12 -0.84 -13.58
N THR A 216 1.30 -1.94 -12.85
CA THR A 216 0.83 -2.09 -11.47
C THR A 216 1.97 -2.22 -10.46
N GLN A 217 3.23 -2.15 -10.89
CA GLN A 217 4.38 -2.46 -10.02
C GLN A 217 4.41 -1.62 -8.74
N ASN A 218 4.08 -0.33 -8.84
CA ASN A 218 4.13 0.62 -7.74
C ASN A 218 2.75 0.91 -7.12
N VAL A 219 1.71 0.19 -7.51
CA VAL A 219 0.35 0.39 -6.97
C VAL A 219 0.34 0.09 -5.47
N GLY A 220 -0.30 0.96 -4.69
CA GLY A 220 -0.32 0.89 -3.24
C GLY A 220 0.79 1.70 -2.56
N VAL A 221 1.47 2.60 -3.29
CA VAL A 221 2.60 3.39 -2.75
C VAL A 221 2.41 4.88 -3.03
N VAL A 222 2.55 5.69 -1.98
CA VAL A 222 2.76 7.14 -2.07
C VAL A 222 4.24 7.43 -1.86
N GLY A 223 4.90 7.99 -2.86
CA GLY A 223 6.31 8.40 -2.79
C GLY A 223 6.44 9.88 -2.47
N VAL A 224 7.44 10.22 -1.66
CA VAL A 224 7.79 11.60 -1.30
C VAL A 224 9.29 11.80 -1.50
N ALA A 225 9.67 12.85 -2.22
CA ALA A 225 11.04 13.34 -2.29
C ALA A 225 11.07 14.81 -1.88
N VAL A 226 11.99 15.15 -1.00
CA VAL A 226 12.16 16.48 -0.40
C VAL A 226 13.44 17.10 -0.95
N PHE A 227 13.35 18.33 -1.45
CA PHE A 227 14.48 19.12 -1.87
C PHE A 227 14.53 20.42 -1.09
N ASN A 228 15.74 20.86 -0.74
CA ASN A 228 16.02 22.17 -0.19
C ASN A 228 16.39 23.16 -1.31
N GLU A 229 16.20 24.46 -1.03
CA GLU A 229 16.52 25.52 -1.97
C GLU A 229 18.04 25.75 -2.06
N PHE A 230 18.52 26.15 -3.23
CA PHE A 230 19.92 26.46 -3.49
C PHE A 230 20.43 27.51 -2.48
N GLY A 231 21.59 27.25 -1.88
CA GLY A 231 22.17 28.10 -0.85
C GLY A 231 21.60 27.88 0.55
N THR A 232 20.64 26.97 0.73
CA THR A 232 20.17 26.54 2.05
C THR A 232 20.76 25.19 2.42
N ASN A 233 20.93 24.92 3.72
CA ASN A 233 21.25 23.59 4.21
C ASN A 233 20.30 23.27 5.38
N PRO A 234 19.40 22.27 5.25
CA PRO A 234 18.52 21.90 6.35
C PRO A 234 19.25 21.33 7.57
N TRP A 235 20.51 20.91 7.39
CA TRP A 235 21.40 20.41 8.44
C TRP A 235 22.47 21.46 8.75
N THR A 236 22.08 22.61 9.31
CA THR A 236 23.09 23.60 9.76
C THR A 236 23.88 23.04 10.95
N GLY A 237 25.13 23.47 11.12
CA GLY A 237 25.93 23.09 12.30
C GLY A 237 25.28 23.51 13.62
N GLU A 238 24.46 24.56 13.63
CA GLU A 238 23.65 24.97 14.78
C GLU A 238 22.50 24.00 15.07
N GLU A 239 21.80 23.51 14.04
CA GLU A 239 20.72 22.52 14.20
C GLU A 239 21.28 21.17 14.68
N VAL A 240 22.40 20.73 14.11
CA VAL A 240 23.14 19.55 14.58
C VAL A 240 23.58 19.73 16.04
N ARG A 241 24.10 20.92 16.40
CA ARG A 241 24.51 21.23 17.78
C ARG A 241 23.33 21.35 18.76
N LYS A 242 22.19 21.93 18.36
CA LYS A 242 20.94 21.96 19.14
C LYS A 242 20.47 20.54 19.45
N ARG A 243 20.65 19.60 18.52
CA ARG A 243 20.29 18.19 18.68
C ARG A 243 21.26 17.41 19.55
N LEU A 244 22.56 17.58 19.34
CA LEU A 244 23.59 16.95 20.19
C LEU A 244 23.49 17.44 21.65
N ASN A 245 23.09 18.70 21.84
CA ASN A 245 22.93 19.32 23.16
C ASN A 245 21.48 19.33 23.66
N ALA A 246 20.54 18.68 22.96
CA ALA A 246 19.15 18.61 23.40
C ALA A 246 19.10 17.74 24.67
N ASN A 247 18.88 18.37 25.82
CA ASN A 247 18.60 17.65 27.06
C ASN A 247 17.15 17.13 26.98
N PRO A 248 16.90 15.81 26.98
CA PRO A 248 15.54 15.25 26.92
C PRO A 248 14.70 15.58 28.16
N PHE A 249 15.30 16.12 29.22
CA PHE A 249 14.63 16.55 30.44
C PHE A 249 15.12 17.94 30.90
N PRO A 250 14.75 19.04 30.20
CA PRO A 250 15.18 20.39 30.55
C PRO A 250 14.29 20.95 31.67
N GLY A 251 14.44 20.45 32.90
CA GLY A 251 13.80 21.03 34.10
C GLY A 251 12.76 20.14 34.79
N ARG A 252 12.60 20.32 36.11
CA ARG A 252 11.76 19.48 36.99
C ARG A 252 10.30 19.92 37.11
N PHE A 253 9.92 21.09 36.58
CA PHE A 253 8.56 21.64 36.70
C PHE A 253 8.20 22.49 35.49
N ALA A 254 6.90 22.53 35.14
CA ALA A 254 6.37 23.33 34.05
C ALA A 254 6.20 24.80 34.47
N THR A 255 6.61 25.74 33.62
CA THR A 255 6.34 27.17 33.75
C THR A 255 5.08 27.52 32.96
N PRO A 256 4.13 28.32 33.49
CA PRO A 256 2.95 28.74 32.73
C PRO A 256 3.29 29.71 31.57
N PRO A 257 2.40 29.83 30.57
CA PRO A 257 2.64 30.61 29.35
C PRO A 257 2.77 32.11 29.56
#